data_AF-A0A3D1ZXG8-F1
#
_entry.id   AF-A0A3D1ZXG8-F1
#
_cell.length_a   1.000
_cell.length_b   1.000
_cell.length_c   1.000
_cell.angle_alpha   90.00
_cell.angle_beta   90.00
_cell.angle_gamma   90.00
#
_symmetry.space_group_name_H-M   'P 1'
#
loop_
_entity.id
_entity.type
_entity.pdbx_description
1 polymer ?
#
loop_
_entity_poly.entity_id
_entity_poly.type
_entity_poly.pdbx_seq_one_letter_code
_entity_poly.pdbx_strand_id
1 'polypeptide(L)' 'MSQLSKRSTVYFEPAIHNALKIRAAASHASISELVDEAVRLLMREDQEDLQSFAERVNEPEISYEALLSDLSKHGKI' A
#
# COMPACT_ATOMS: atom_id res chain seq x y z
N MET A 1 -2.37 -25.42 19.39
CA MET A 1 -1.40 -24.33 19.57
C MET A 1 -1.16 -23.73 18.20
N SER A 2 -1.74 -22.56 17.92
CA SER A 2 -1.51 -21.84 16.66
C SER A 2 -0.03 -21.48 16.57
N GLN A 3 0.60 -21.75 15.43
CA GLN A 3 1.98 -21.30 15.20
C GLN A 3 1.97 -19.76 15.12
N LEU A 4 2.68 -19.09 16.02
CA LEU A 4 2.77 -17.62 16.06
C LEU A 4 3.55 -17.04 14.87
N SER A 5 4.38 -17.83 14.20
CA SER A 5 5.12 -17.40 13.02
C SER A 5 5.41 -18.54 12.05
N LYS A 6 5.54 -18.20 10.77
CA LYS A 6 5.96 -19.10 9.69
C LYS A 6 7.25 -18.56 9.07
N ARG A 7 8.27 -19.40 8.96
CA ARG A 7 9.55 -19.01 8.35
C ARG A 7 9.41 -19.00 6.83
N SER A 8 9.79 -17.89 6.21
CA SER A 8 9.97 -17.76 4.76
C SER A 8 11.43 -17.47 4.42
N THR A 9 11.85 -17.72 3.19
CA THR A 9 13.18 -17.37 2.68
C THR A 9 13.00 -16.55 1.41
N VAL A 10 13.62 -15.37 1.38
CA VAL A 10 13.55 -14.43 0.26
C VAL A 10 14.97 -14.10 -0.19
N TYR A 11 15.16 -13.98 -1.50
CA TYR A 11 16.43 -13.58 -2.09
C TYR A 11 16.37 -12.09 -2.40
N PHE A 12 17.44 -11.36 -2.05
CA PHE A 12 17.60 -9.95 -2.35
C PHE A 12 18.81 -9.75 -3.25
N GLU A 13 18.75 -8.73 -4.10
CA GLU A 13 19.95 -8.23 -4.74
C GLU A 13 20.95 -7.72 -3.67
N PRO A 14 22.27 -7.92 -3.86
CA PRO A 14 23.26 -7.54 -2.86
C PRO A 14 23.19 -6.07 -2.43
N ALA A 15 22.93 -5.17 -3.37
CA ALA A 15 22.80 -3.73 -3.09
C ALA A 15 21.58 -3.43 -2.20
N ILE A 16 20.44 -4.05 -2.49
CA ILE A 16 19.19 -3.89 -1.73
C ILE A 16 19.34 -4.47 -0.33
N HIS A 17 19.93 -5.67 -0.22
CA HIS A 17 20.19 -6.28 1.08
C HIS A 17 21.08 -5.40 1.97
N ASN A 18 22.12 -4.79 1.41
CA ASN A 18 22.98 -3.87 2.13
C ASN A 18 22.22 -2.60 2.59
N ALA A 19 21.39 -2.03 1.73
CA ALA A 19 20.55 -0.89 2.09
C ALA A 19 19.55 -1.24 3.21
N LEU A 20 18.90 -2.40 3.13
CA LEU A 20 18.00 -2.91 4.17
C LEU A 20 18.73 -3.11 5.50
N LYS A 21 19.96 -3.64 5.47
CA LYS A 21 20.77 -3.83 6.67
C LYS A 21 21.10 -2.49 7.35
N ILE A 22 21.45 -1.46 6.59
CA ILE A 22 21.70 -0.11 7.11
C ILE A 22 20.43 0.47 7.71
N ARG A 23 19.30 0.35 7.00
CA ARG A 23 17.99 0.83 7.48
C ARG A 23 17.58 0.16 8.79
N ALA A 24 17.70 -1.17 8.86
CA ALA A 24 17.41 -1.97 10.04
C ALA A 24 18.23 -1.49 11.26
N ALA A 25 19.53 -1.26 11.06
CA ALA A 25 20.39 -0.73 12.11
C ALA A 25 19.98 0.68 12.57
N ALA A 26 19.62 1.56 11.63
CA ALA A 26 19.19 2.92 11.92
C ALA A 26 17.82 2.98 12.62
N SER A 27 16.93 2.03 12.34
CA SER A 27 15.58 1.96 12.92
C SER A 27 15.49 1.06 14.16
N HIS A 28 16.61 0.52 14.65
CA HIS A 28 16.64 -0.46 15.74
C HIS A 28 15.69 -1.65 15.53
N ALA A 29 15.55 -2.09 14.28
CA ALA A 29 14.69 -3.21 13.89
C ALA A 29 15.51 -4.28 13.17
N SER A 30 14.94 -5.47 12.99
CA SER A 30 15.49 -6.53 12.16
C SER A 30 15.04 -6.40 10.70
N ILE A 31 15.79 -7.00 9.77
CA ILE A 31 15.39 -7.07 8.36
C ILE A 31 14.04 -7.81 8.21
N SER A 32 13.82 -8.86 9.00
CA SER A 32 12.57 -9.63 8.97
C SER A 32 11.37 -8.80 9.39
N GLU A 33 11.50 -7.95 10.41
CA GLU A 33 10.43 -7.03 10.84
C GLU A 33 10.15 -5.99 9.75
N LEU A 34 11.18 -5.38 9.17
CA LEU A 34 11.00 -4.41 8.08
C LEU A 34 10.27 -5.02 6.87
N VAL A 35 10.58 -6.28 6.53
CA VAL A 35 9.93 -7.00 5.43
C VAL A 35 8.50 -7.37 5.79
N ASP A 36 8.24 -7.85 7.01
CA ASP A 36 6.89 -8.18 7.48
C ASP A 36 5.98 -6.93 7.50
N GLU A 37 6.48 -5.79 7.98
CA GLU A 37 5.76 -4.52 7.96
C GLU A 37 5.48 -4.06 6.53
N ALA A 38 6.46 -4.12 5.64
CA ALA A 38 6.28 -3.73 4.23
C ALA A 38 5.21 -4.57 3.53
N VAL A 39 5.20 -5.89 3.77
CA VAL A 39 4.19 -6.80 3.20
C VAL A 39 2.80 -6.49 3.77
N ARG A 40 2.69 -6.28 5.08
CA ARG A 40 1.40 -5.92 5.71
C ARG A 40 0.86 -4.59 5.19
N LEU A 41 1.73 -3.60 5.00
CA LEU A 41 1.34 -2.31 4.46
C LEU A 41 0.77 -2.47 3.04
N LEU A 42 1.47 -3.19 2.17
CA LEU A 42 1.03 -3.46 0.81
C LEU A 42 -0.34 -4.16 0.79
N MET A 43 -0.53 -5.19 1.62
CA MET A 43 -1.81 -5.90 1.72
C MET A 43 -2.94 -5.01 2.25
N ARG A 44 -2.64 -4.07 3.13
CA ARG A 44 -3.64 -3.14 3.67
C ARG A 44 -4.06 -2.12 2.60
N GLU A 45 -3.10 -1.58 1.85
CA GLU A 45 -3.38 -0.67 0.73
C GLU A 45 -4.28 -1.36 -0.31
N ASP A 46 -3.95 -2.59 -0.70
CA ASP A 46 -4.79 -3.38 -1.61
C ASP A 46 -6.22 -3.58 -1.06
N GLN A 47 -6.35 -3.79 0.25
CA GLN A 47 -7.66 -3.95 0.89
C GLN A 47 -8.46 -2.64 0.89
N GLU A 48 -7.81 -1.51 1.17
CA GLU A 48 -8.41 -0.17 1.13
C GLU A 48 -8.89 0.17 -0.30
N ASP A 49 -8.13 -0.20 -1.33
CA ASP A 49 -8.51 -0.05 -2.72
C ASP A 49 -9.75 -0.88 -3.06
N LEU A 50 -9.76 -2.17 -2.70
CA LEU A 50 -10.92 -3.05 -2.93
C LEU A 50 -12.17 -2.54 -2.23
N GLN A 51 -12.04 -2.00 -1.01
CA GLN A 51 -13.15 -1.39 -0.30
C GLN A 51 -13.65 -0.13 -1.03
N SER A 52 -12.73 0.74 -1.47
CA SER A 52 -13.08 1.93 -2.25
C SER A 52 -13.84 1.55 -3.52
N PHE A 53 -13.41 0.51 -4.25
CA PHE A 53 -14.16 0.01 -5.40
C PHE A 53 -15.57 -0.46 -5.02
N ALA A 54 -15.71 -1.21 -3.92
CA ALA A 54 -17.00 -1.73 -3.48
C ALA A 54 -17.98 -0.62 -3.07
N GLU A 55 -17.50 0.41 -2.37
CA GLU A 55 -18.31 1.57 -1.97
C GLU A 55 -18.80 2.37 -3.19
N ARG A 56 -17.96 2.47 -4.23
CA ARG A 56 -18.25 3.23 -5.44
C ARG A 56 -19.21 2.54 -6.42
N VAL A 57 -19.57 1.28 -6.20
CA VAL A 57 -20.53 0.54 -7.05
C VAL A 57 -21.87 1.26 -7.16
N ASN A 58 -22.30 1.96 -6.10
CA ASN A 58 -23.58 2.66 -6.06
C ASN A 58 -23.46 4.16 -6.39
N GLU A 59 -22.27 4.65 -6.75
CA GLU A 59 -22.12 6.03 -7.18
C GLU A 59 -22.84 6.24 -8.52
N PRO A 60 -23.64 7.31 -8.66
CA PRO A 60 -24.28 7.62 -9.94
C PRO A 60 -23.22 8.01 -10.96
N GLU A 61 -23.34 7.47 -12.16
CA GLU A 61 -22.55 7.94 -13.29
C GLU A 61 -22.95 9.38 -13.64
N ILE A 62 -21.96 10.23 -13.91
CA ILE A 62 -22.17 11.59 -14.40
C ILE A 62 -21.61 11.72 -15.80
N SER A 63 -22.25 12.54 -16.63
CA SER A 63 -21.74 12.83 -17.96
C SER A 63 -20.45 13.65 -17.87
N TYR A 64 -19.65 13.59 -18.92
CA TYR A 64 -18.42 14.36 -19.00
C TYR A 64 -18.68 15.87 -18.91
N GLU A 65 -19.76 16.36 -19.51
CA GLU A 65 -20.16 17.77 -19.44
C GLU A 65 -20.55 18.19 -18.02
N ALA A 66 -21.24 17.32 -17.28
CA ALA A 66 -21.58 17.56 -15.88
C ALA A 66 -20.33 17.65 -15.00
N LEU A 67 -19.35 16.77 -15.23
CA LEU A 67 -18.04 16.80 -14.56
C LEU A 67 -17.28 18.11 -14.85
N LEU A 68 -17.22 18.54 -16.12
CA LEU A 68 -16.53 19.79 -16.49
C LEU A 68 -17.18 21.02 -15.84
N SER A 69 -18.51 21.06 -15.80
CA SER A 69 -19.24 22.14 -15.13
C SER A 69 -18.92 22.20 -13.64
N ASP A 70 -18.86 21.04 -12.98
CA ASP A 70 -18.53 20.94 -11.55
C ASP A 70 -17.08 21.38 -11.25
N LEU A 71 -16.12 20.91 -12.05
CA LEU A 71 -14.72 21.28 -11.91
C LEU A 71 -14.48 22.79 -12.10
N SER A 72 -15.17 23.41 -13.06
CA SER A 72 -15.10 24.86 -13.27
C SER A 72 -15.68 25.64 -12.09
N LYS A 73 -16.79 25.18 -11.50
CA LYS A 73 -17.38 25.79 -10.28
C LYS A 73 -16.41 25.75 -9.10
N HIS A 74 -15.57 24.72 -9.03
CA HIS A 74 -14.58 24.54 -7.98
C HIS A 74 -13.19 25.12 -8.32
N GLY A 75 -13.04 25.82 -9.45
CA GLY A 75 -11.78 26.45 -9.87
C GLY A 75 -10.65 25.46 -10.12
N LYS A 76 -11.00 24.20 -10.43
CA LYS A 76 -10.03 23.13 -10.75
C LYS A 76 -9.60 23.15 -12.22
N ILE A 77 -10.33 23.91 -13.04
CA ILE A 77 -10.09 24.25 -14.45
C ILE A 77 -10.63 25.66 -14.67
#